data_AF-A0A6I1R451-F1
#
_entry.id   AF-A0A6I1R451-F1
#
_cell.length_a   1.000
_cell.length_b   1.000
_cell.length_c   1.000
_cell.angle_alpha   90.00
_cell.angle_beta   90.00
_cell.angle_gamma   90.00
#
_symmetry.space_group_name_H-M   'P 1'
#
loop_
_entity.id
_entity.type
_entity.pdbx_description
1 polymer ?
#
loop_
_entity_poly.entity_id
_entity_poly.type
_entity_poly.pdbx_seq_one_letter_code
_entity_poly.pdbx_strand_id
1 'polypeptide(L)'
;MYALFLRYKNFVAIWLFWLVSFFVLLQASCKPLARETKLAEVNGVAINERQVDAANARKLLMLQRQIYEIRRDTIDQWINDSLLKQEADRRGMSVATLLENEVESSIPPMSESEIKAFYESNKVRVPVPFEQVKAQLQAFLLKQRSDAKRNLYLQTLREKSKIVRYLKPPPVLRTDINVLDAPSKGKDSTPVTIVKFEDFQCPFCKQAQPILGEILTRYNGKVRVVHKDLPLDSIHPQARQAAEAARCAGDQGKFWEYHDKLYASSPKAAPEDLRSYAKEVGLNKDSFETCLSSGKFKAVVQKDVNEGAGLGLTGTPAFFINGREITGAQPVEAFAAMIDEELARAK
;
A
#
# COMPACT_ATOMS: atom_id res chain seq x y z
N MET A 1 -52.72 -65.12 -14.13
CA MET A 1 -52.03 -64.36 -15.19
C MET A 1 -51.44 -63.11 -14.56
N TYR A 2 -50.11 -63.13 -14.37
CA TYR A 2 -49.21 -61.99 -14.28
C TYR A 2 -49.45 -60.89 -13.23
N ALA A 3 -48.61 -60.96 -12.19
CA ALA A 3 -47.76 -59.89 -11.69
C ALA A 3 -48.21 -58.44 -11.95
N LEU A 4 -48.73 -57.79 -10.91
CA LEU A 4 -48.41 -56.43 -10.45
C LEU A 4 -49.52 -56.09 -9.45
N PHE A 5 -49.32 -56.22 -8.14
CA PHE A 5 -50.02 -55.44 -7.09
C PHE A 5 -49.49 -55.88 -5.71
N LEU A 6 -48.17 -55.89 -5.57
CA LEU A 6 -47.47 -55.97 -4.27
C LEU A 6 -46.47 -54.83 -4.26
N ARG A 7 -46.87 -53.70 -3.65
CA ARG A 7 -46.02 -52.67 -2.98
C ARG A 7 -46.75 -51.33 -2.92
N TYR A 8 -47.82 -51.25 -2.15
CA TYR A 8 -48.37 -49.96 -1.68
C TYR A 8 -48.98 -50.11 -0.27
N LYS A 9 -48.23 -50.76 0.62
CA LYS A 9 -48.48 -50.74 2.07
C LYS A 9 -47.13 -50.84 2.76
N ASN A 10 -46.38 -49.73 2.77
CA ASN A 10 -45.22 -49.45 3.65
C ASN A 10 -44.56 -48.10 3.28
N PHE A 11 -45.35 -47.04 3.04
CA PHE A 11 -44.81 -45.72 2.68
C PHE A 11 -45.44 -44.55 3.47
N VAL A 12 -46.00 -44.82 4.65
CA VAL A 12 -46.59 -43.77 5.52
C VAL A 12 -45.93 -43.71 6.91
N ALA A 13 -44.97 -44.57 7.22
CA ALA A 13 -44.37 -44.65 8.56
C ALA A 13 -42.85 -44.33 8.62
N ILE A 14 -42.28 -43.66 7.60
CA ILE A 14 -40.86 -43.24 7.60
C ILE A 14 -40.70 -41.70 7.40
N TRP A 15 -41.80 -40.96 7.22
CA TRP A 15 -41.77 -39.51 6.98
C TRP A 15 -42.05 -38.64 8.20
N LEU A 16 -41.98 -39.20 9.41
CA LEU A 16 -42.18 -38.47 10.67
C LEU A 16 -41.02 -38.62 11.67
N PHE A 17 -39.88 -39.16 11.23
CA PHE A 17 -38.64 -39.25 12.03
C PHE A 17 -37.43 -38.57 11.37
N TRP A 18 -37.65 -37.77 10.32
CA TRP A 18 -36.61 -36.95 9.68
C TRP A 18 -36.90 -35.43 9.70
N LEU A 19 -37.98 -35.01 10.36
CA LEU A 19 -38.37 -33.59 10.50
C LEU A 19 -38.12 -33.00 11.90
N VAL A 20 -37.52 -33.75 12.83
CA VAL A 20 -37.17 -33.27 14.19
C VAL A 20 -35.66 -33.37 14.50
N SER A 21 -34.84 -33.89 13.57
CA SER A 21 -33.36 -33.93 13.71
C SER A 21 -32.61 -33.09 12.69
N PHE A 22 -33.27 -32.09 12.11
CA PHE A 22 -32.62 -31.06 11.28
C PHE A 22 -32.96 -29.63 11.77
N PHE A 23 -33.13 -29.48 13.08
CA PHE A 23 -33.40 -28.20 13.73
C PHE A 23 -32.50 -27.97 14.96
N VAL A 24 -31.25 -28.46 14.92
CA VAL A 24 -30.27 -28.26 16.02
C VAL A 24 -28.87 -27.84 15.55
N LEU A 25 -28.56 -27.74 14.25
CA LEU A 25 -27.21 -27.34 13.80
C LEU A 25 -27.24 -26.24 12.74
N LEU A 26 -27.98 -25.16 13.02
CA LEU A 26 -27.66 -23.84 12.50
C LEU A 26 -27.42 -22.87 13.66
N GLN A 27 -26.54 -23.25 14.60
CA GLN A 27 -25.71 -22.23 15.22
C GLN A 27 -24.74 -21.75 14.15
N ALA A 28 -25.24 -20.85 13.28
CA ALA A 28 -24.38 -19.86 12.70
C ALA A 28 -23.60 -19.27 13.88
N SER A 29 -22.30 -19.55 13.94
CA SER A 29 -21.37 -18.83 14.78
C SER A 29 -21.36 -17.39 14.29
N CYS A 30 -22.45 -16.67 14.56
CA CYS A 30 -22.47 -15.24 14.64
C CYS A 30 -21.54 -14.97 15.82
N LYS A 31 -20.24 -14.84 15.54
CA LYS A 31 -19.34 -14.15 16.45
C LYS A 31 -20.10 -12.88 16.81
N PRO A 32 -20.41 -12.65 18.09
CA PRO A 32 -21.04 -11.39 18.46
C PRO A 32 -20.16 -10.32 17.85
N LEU A 33 -20.75 -9.44 17.01
CA LEU A 33 -20.10 -8.21 16.58
C LEU A 33 -19.47 -7.65 17.84
N ALA A 34 -18.13 -7.62 17.88
CA ALA A 34 -17.39 -7.28 19.08
C ALA A 34 -18.04 -6.03 19.66
N ARG A 35 -18.60 -6.17 20.86
CA ARG A 35 -19.39 -5.14 21.52
C ARG A 35 -18.54 -3.88 21.48
N GLU A 36 -19.00 -2.81 20.82
CA GLU A 36 -18.19 -1.61 20.63
C GLU A 36 -17.67 -1.14 21.99
N THR A 37 -16.35 -1.19 22.18
CA THR A 37 -15.75 -0.85 23.45
C THR A 37 -15.99 0.63 23.70
N LYS A 38 -16.79 0.97 24.70
CA LYS A 38 -16.99 2.35 25.12
C LYS A 38 -15.75 2.81 25.89
N LEU A 39 -15.08 3.85 25.37
CA LEU A 39 -13.89 4.44 25.97
C LEU A 39 -14.22 5.60 26.92
N ALA A 40 -15.28 6.36 26.63
CA ALA A 40 -15.76 7.45 27.49
C ALA A 40 -17.26 7.76 27.27
N GLU A 41 -17.82 8.68 28.04
CA GLU A 41 -19.15 9.26 27.85
C GLU A 41 -19.13 10.75 28.19
N VAL A 42 -19.83 11.57 27.41
CA VAL A 42 -20.07 13.00 27.73
C VAL A 42 -21.56 13.27 27.58
N ASN A 43 -22.24 13.60 28.68
CA ASN A 43 -23.69 13.90 28.71
C ASN A 43 -24.56 12.83 28.02
N GLY A 44 -24.29 11.54 28.27
CA GLY A 44 -25.02 10.44 27.62
C GLY A 44 -24.52 10.07 26.23
N VAL A 45 -23.62 10.84 25.62
CA VAL A 45 -23.01 10.51 24.31
C VAL A 45 -21.77 9.65 24.53
N ALA A 46 -21.85 8.38 24.14
CA ALA A 46 -20.74 7.45 24.24
C ALA A 46 -19.63 7.76 23.24
N ILE A 47 -18.38 7.68 23.70
CA ILE A 47 -17.20 7.71 22.85
C ILE A 47 -16.67 6.29 22.72
N ASN A 48 -16.75 5.71 21.51
CA ASN A 48 -16.41 4.31 21.27
C ASN A 48 -15.02 4.14 20.65
N GLU A 49 -14.38 3.00 20.91
CA GLU A 49 -13.05 2.65 20.41
C GLU A 49 -12.96 2.74 18.88
N ARG A 50 -13.95 2.20 18.16
CA ARG A 50 -13.96 2.25 16.69
C ARG A 50 -13.86 3.68 16.14
N GLN A 51 -14.55 4.64 16.77
CA GLN A 51 -14.53 6.02 16.26
C GLN A 51 -13.17 6.68 16.53
N VAL A 52 -12.55 6.38 17.68
CA VAL A 52 -11.22 6.88 18.04
C VAL A 52 -10.18 6.25 17.12
N ASP A 53 -10.29 4.95 16.86
CA ASP A 53 -9.41 4.23 15.95
C ASP A 53 -9.54 4.72 14.52
N ALA A 54 -10.76 4.95 14.03
CA ALA A 54 -11.01 5.51 12.70
C ALA A 54 -10.38 6.90 12.55
N ALA A 55 -10.54 7.78 13.55
CA ALA A 55 -9.91 9.10 13.56
C ALA A 55 -8.37 9.04 13.61
N ASN A 56 -7.79 7.92 14.04
CA ASN A 56 -6.35 7.73 14.20
C ASN A 56 -5.78 6.61 13.32
N ALA A 57 -6.51 6.16 12.29
CA ALA A 57 -6.23 4.90 11.59
C ALA A 57 -4.79 4.83 11.02
N ARG A 58 -4.29 5.93 10.44
CA ARG A 58 -2.92 6.02 9.92
C ARG A 58 -1.87 5.86 11.02
N LYS A 59 -2.04 6.57 12.14
CA LYS A 59 -1.10 6.52 13.28
C LYS A 59 -1.10 5.14 13.93
N LEU A 60 -2.28 4.55 14.12
CA LEU A 60 -2.41 3.21 14.67
C LEU A 60 -1.81 2.16 13.74
N LEU A 61 -2.01 2.27 12.42
CA LEU A 61 -1.38 1.37 11.47
C LEU A 61 0.15 1.45 11.52
N MET A 62 0.71 2.66 11.62
CA MET A 62 2.16 2.85 11.76
C MET A 62 2.70 2.11 12.98
N LEU A 63 2.02 2.24 14.12
CA LEU A 63 2.39 1.53 15.36
C LEU A 63 2.20 0.01 15.21
N GLN A 64 1.14 -0.45 14.56
CA GLN A 64 0.93 -1.88 14.29
C GLN A 64 2.03 -2.47 13.39
N ARG A 65 2.54 -1.70 12.41
CA ARG A 65 3.70 -2.10 11.61
C ARG A 65 4.96 -2.24 12.45
N GLN A 66 5.24 -1.28 13.33
CA GLN A 66 6.38 -1.37 14.25
C GLN A 66 6.27 -2.60 15.17
N ILE A 67 5.08 -2.85 15.73
CA ILE A 67 4.82 -4.05 16.54
C ILE A 67 5.05 -5.33 15.72
N TYR A 68 4.57 -5.37 14.47
CA TYR A 68 4.77 -6.50 13.59
C TYR A 68 6.26 -6.74 13.28
N GLU A 69 7.01 -5.69 12.96
CA GLU A 69 8.44 -5.77 12.65
C GLU A 69 9.24 -6.29 13.84
N ILE A 70 9.03 -5.72 15.04
CA ILE A 70 9.67 -6.20 16.28
C ILE A 70 9.39 -7.68 16.51
N ARG A 71 8.10 -8.08 16.39
CA ARG A 71 7.70 -9.48 16.56
C ARG A 71 8.31 -10.39 15.50
N ARG A 72 8.31 -9.97 14.24
CA ARG A 72 8.90 -10.72 13.11
C ARG A 72 10.38 -10.96 13.36
N ASP A 73 11.12 -9.90 13.68
CA ASP A 73 12.57 -9.95 13.83
C ASP A 73 12.96 -10.81 15.05
N THR A 74 12.21 -10.69 16.15
CA THR A 74 12.39 -11.56 17.33
C THR A 74 12.11 -13.02 17.00
N ILE A 75 11.01 -13.32 16.29
CA ILE A 75 10.70 -14.68 15.82
C ILE A 75 11.83 -15.21 14.92
N ASP A 76 12.37 -14.37 14.04
CA ASP A 76 13.45 -14.75 13.14
C ASP A 76 14.75 -15.11 13.86
N GLN A 77 15.08 -14.34 14.89
CA GLN A 77 16.20 -14.64 15.78
C GLN A 77 15.97 -15.96 16.52
N TRP A 78 14.79 -16.17 17.12
CA TRP A 78 14.48 -17.40 17.85
C TRP A 78 14.45 -18.64 16.95
N ILE A 79 14.05 -18.49 15.69
CA ILE A 79 14.18 -19.56 14.69
C ILE A 79 15.67 -19.90 14.50
N ASN A 80 16.55 -18.92 14.31
CA ASN A 80 17.99 -19.17 14.15
C ASN A 80 18.59 -19.86 15.38
N ASP A 81 18.28 -19.38 16.58
CA ASP A 81 18.78 -19.95 17.82
C ASP A 81 18.27 -21.39 18.01
N SER A 82 17.00 -21.64 17.70
CA SER A 82 16.41 -22.97 17.73
C SER A 82 17.08 -23.92 16.73
N LEU A 83 17.38 -23.45 15.51
CA LEU A 83 18.05 -24.25 14.49
C LEU A 83 19.47 -24.64 14.90
N LEU A 84 20.24 -23.68 15.43
CA LEU A 84 21.58 -23.94 15.94
C LEU A 84 21.55 -24.94 17.10
N LYS A 85 20.61 -24.77 18.03
CA LYS A 85 20.44 -25.70 19.15
C LYS A 85 20.10 -27.11 18.67
N GLN A 86 19.10 -27.25 17.79
CA GLN A 86 18.70 -28.55 17.25
C GLN A 86 19.85 -29.23 16.50
N GLU A 87 20.63 -28.49 15.73
CA GLU A 87 21.77 -29.04 15.00
C GLU A 87 22.92 -29.43 15.94
N ALA A 88 23.19 -28.63 16.98
CA ALA A 88 24.18 -28.95 18.00
C ALA A 88 23.78 -30.22 18.79
N ASP A 89 22.51 -30.31 19.19
CA ASP A 89 21.92 -31.48 19.85
C ASP A 89 22.02 -32.73 18.96
N ARG A 90 21.70 -32.60 17.66
CA ARG A 90 21.82 -33.67 16.66
C ARG A 90 23.25 -34.19 16.53
N ARG A 91 24.26 -33.34 16.73
CA ARG A 91 25.68 -33.69 16.66
C ARG A 91 26.31 -33.99 18.03
N GLY A 92 25.54 -33.97 19.10
CA GLY A 92 26.03 -34.24 20.46
C GLY A 92 27.10 -33.24 20.94
N MET A 93 26.99 -31.96 20.58
CA MET A 93 27.94 -30.92 20.96
C MET A 93 27.24 -29.64 21.42
N SER A 94 28.00 -28.70 21.99
CA SER A 94 27.46 -27.37 22.34
C SER A 94 27.28 -26.49 21.09
N VAL A 95 26.40 -25.50 21.17
CA VAL A 95 26.24 -24.50 20.09
C VAL A 95 27.55 -23.73 19.84
N ALA A 96 28.32 -23.43 20.89
CA ALA A 96 29.61 -22.77 20.75
C ALA A 96 30.60 -23.65 19.96
N THR A 97 30.69 -24.94 20.29
CA THR A 97 31.52 -25.91 19.56
C THR A 97 31.07 -26.07 18.10
N LEU A 98 29.75 -26.06 17.86
CA LEU A 98 29.21 -26.12 16.51
C LEU A 98 29.65 -24.90 15.68
N LEU A 99 29.54 -23.70 16.24
CA LEU A 99 29.93 -22.46 15.56
C LEU A 99 31.44 -22.36 15.38
N GLU A 100 32.24 -22.81 16.33
CA GLU A 100 33.70 -22.90 16.17
C GLU A 100 34.06 -23.76 14.95
N ASN A 101 33.43 -24.93 14.86
CA ASN A 101 33.70 -25.89 13.77
C ASN A 101 33.19 -25.41 12.41
N GLU A 102 31.97 -24.89 12.34
CA GLU A 102 31.29 -24.58 11.06
C GLU A 102 31.51 -23.14 10.58
N VAL A 103 31.84 -22.23 11.51
CA VAL A 103 32.04 -20.81 11.23
C VAL A 103 33.51 -20.47 11.39
N GLU A 104 34.01 -20.45 12.63
CA GLU A 104 35.30 -19.82 12.96
C GLU A 104 36.50 -20.53 12.31
N SER A 105 36.54 -21.87 12.35
CA SER A 105 37.63 -22.66 11.78
C SER A 105 37.79 -22.50 10.26
N SER A 106 36.72 -22.03 9.59
CA SER A 106 36.69 -21.81 8.14
C SER A 106 37.12 -20.42 7.72
N ILE A 107 37.40 -19.51 8.67
CA ILE A 107 37.76 -18.12 8.41
C ILE A 107 39.28 -18.04 8.19
N PRO A 108 39.74 -17.60 7.00
CA PRO A 108 41.16 -17.45 6.76
C PRO A 108 41.75 -16.30 7.60
N PRO A 109 43.01 -16.42 8.04
CA PRO A 109 43.70 -15.35 8.75
C PRO A 109 43.75 -14.10 7.87
N MET A 110 43.55 -12.94 8.48
CA MET A 110 43.54 -11.68 7.76
C MET A 110 44.94 -11.09 7.70
N SER A 111 45.34 -10.67 6.49
CA SER A 111 46.64 -10.07 6.26
C SER A 111 46.63 -8.58 6.54
N GLU A 112 47.79 -8.02 6.89
CA GLU A 112 47.95 -6.59 7.14
C GLU A 112 47.63 -5.73 5.90
N SER A 113 47.92 -6.24 4.69
CA SER A 113 47.61 -5.55 3.45
C SER A 113 46.09 -5.42 3.24
N GLU A 114 45.30 -6.42 3.61
CA GLU A 114 43.83 -6.34 3.57
C GLU A 114 43.30 -5.28 4.54
N ILE A 115 43.81 -5.26 5.77
CA ILE A 115 43.43 -4.27 6.80
C ILE A 115 43.80 -2.86 6.32
N LYS A 116 45.00 -2.69 5.75
CA LYS A 116 45.48 -1.42 5.22
C LYS A 116 44.67 -0.96 4.00
N ALA A 117 44.31 -1.86 3.10
CA ALA A 117 43.46 -1.54 1.95
C ALA A 117 42.07 -1.05 2.39
N PHE A 118 41.48 -1.70 3.40
CA PHE A 118 40.23 -1.24 3.99
C PHE A 118 40.38 0.14 4.64
N TYR A 119 41.46 0.35 5.41
CA TYR A 119 41.77 1.65 6.02
C TYR A 119 41.89 2.76 4.98
N GLU A 120 42.71 2.61 3.93
CA GLU A 120 42.90 3.64 2.90
C GLU A 120 41.59 3.96 2.15
N SER A 121 40.78 2.93 1.87
CA SER A 121 39.47 3.11 1.23
C SER A 121 38.45 3.85 2.11
N ASN A 122 38.66 3.90 3.44
CA ASN A 122 37.75 4.50 4.41
C ASN A 122 38.37 5.68 5.19
N LYS A 123 39.59 6.08 4.85
CA LYS A 123 40.41 7.05 5.61
C LYS A 123 39.74 8.39 5.84
N VAL A 124 38.87 8.83 4.92
CA VAL A 124 38.07 10.06 5.08
C VAL A 124 37.16 10.00 6.32
N ARG A 125 36.65 8.81 6.67
CA ARG A 125 35.77 8.58 7.82
C ARG A 125 36.52 8.19 9.09
N VAL A 126 37.81 7.86 8.98
CA VAL A 126 38.67 7.41 10.08
C VAL A 126 39.90 8.32 10.15
N PRO A 127 39.78 9.51 10.77
CA PRO A 127 40.86 10.50 10.85
C PRO A 127 41.89 10.15 11.93
N VAL A 128 42.24 8.88 12.07
CA VAL A 128 43.15 8.34 13.10
C VAL A 128 44.24 7.54 12.39
N PRO A 129 45.53 7.69 12.76
CA PRO A 129 46.62 6.97 12.12
C PRO A 129 46.41 5.46 12.12
N PHE A 130 46.77 4.79 11.02
CA PHE A 130 46.59 3.35 10.82
C PHE A 130 47.06 2.51 12.01
N GLU A 131 48.26 2.80 12.55
CA GLU A 131 48.84 2.06 13.69
C GLU A 131 47.94 2.06 14.93
N GLN A 132 47.15 3.11 15.14
CA GLN A 132 46.27 3.23 16.31
C GLN A 132 44.93 2.47 16.12
N VAL A 133 44.48 2.28 14.87
CA VAL A 133 43.20 1.63 14.56
C VAL A 133 43.34 0.22 14.02
N LYS A 134 44.56 -0.23 13.67
CA LYS A 134 44.83 -1.52 13.04
C LYS A 134 44.16 -2.69 13.76
N ALA A 135 44.31 -2.80 15.08
CA ALA A 135 43.71 -3.88 15.87
C ALA A 135 42.17 -3.84 15.89
N GLN A 136 41.59 -2.64 15.95
CA GLN A 136 40.13 -2.46 15.92
C GLN A 136 39.55 -2.81 14.56
N LEU A 137 40.20 -2.35 13.48
CA LEU A 137 39.84 -2.73 12.11
C LEU A 137 39.99 -4.22 11.89
N GLN A 138 41.04 -4.83 12.45
CA GLN A 138 41.23 -6.26 12.40
C GLN A 138 40.06 -7.01 13.05
N ALA A 139 39.71 -6.65 14.29
CA ALA A 139 38.60 -7.26 15.00
C ALA A 139 37.25 -7.04 14.28
N PHE A 140 37.03 -5.84 13.75
CA PHE A 140 35.82 -5.51 12.99
C PHE A 140 35.65 -6.36 11.73
N LEU A 141 36.71 -6.48 10.93
CA LEU A 141 36.67 -7.25 9.68
C LEU A 141 36.60 -8.76 9.93
N LEU A 142 37.30 -9.28 10.95
CA LEU A 142 37.14 -10.67 11.36
C LEU A 142 35.72 -10.95 11.84
N LYS A 143 35.14 -10.05 12.65
CA LYS A 143 33.74 -10.15 13.07
C LYS A 143 32.78 -10.12 11.87
N GLN A 144 32.99 -9.24 10.89
CA GLN A 144 32.19 -9.23 9.66
C GLN A 144 32.29 -10.55 8.88
N ARG A 145 33.49 -11.13 8.75
CA ARG A 145 33.69 -12.43 8.08
C ARG A 145 32.98 -13.55 8.84
N SER A 146 33.10 -13.59 10.16
CA SER A 146 32.39 -14.54 11.02
C SER A 146 30.88 -14.38 10.90
N ASP A 147 30.34 -13.16 11.03
CA ASP A 147 28.91 -12.88 10.90
C ASP A 147 28.38 -13.32 9.52
N ALA A 148 29.11 -13.05 8.44
CA ALA A 148 28.75 -13.50 7.09
C ALA A 148 28.74 -15.03 6.95
N LYS A 149 29.77 -15.72 7.48
CA LYS A 149 29.84 -17.18 7.46
C LYS A 149 28.75 -17.82 8.31
N ARG A 150 28.48 -17.29 9.50
CA ARG A 150 27.39 -17.72 10.36
C ARG A 150 26.04 -17.56 9.67
N ASN A 151 25.81 -16.45 8.98
CA ASN A 151 24.57 -16.22 8.24
C ASN A 151 24.40 -17.22 7.09
N LEU A 152 25.46 -17.53 6.34
CA LEU A 152 25.43 -18.57 5.32
C LEU A 152 25.13 -19.95 5.91
N TYR A 153 25.76 -20.30 7.04
CA TYR A 153 25.51 -21.56 7.72
C TYR A 153 24.05 -21.66 8.19
N LEU A 154 23.53 -20.62 8.85
CA LEU A 154 22.12 -20.51 9.25
C LEU A 154 21.18 -20.63 8.05
N GLN A 155 21.51 -20.03 6.90
CA GLN A 155 20.73 -20.19 5.68
C GLN A 155 20.64 -21.67 5.27
N THR A 156 21.74 -22.42 5.31
CA THR A 156 21.71 -23.86 5.00
C THR A 156 20.82 -24.65 5.98
N LEU A 157 20.81 -24.28 7.26
CA LEU A 157 19.93 -24.92 8.25
C LEU A 157 18.46 -24.58 7.98
N ARG A 158 18.17 -23.33 7.60
CA ARG A 158 16.81 -22.88 7.26
C ARG A 158 16.29 -23.60 6.02
N GLU A 159 17.10 -23.75 4.98
CA GLU A 159 16.74 -24.48 3.75
C GLU A 159 16.43 -25.97 4.00
N LYS A 160 17.10 -26.57 4.98
CA LYS A 160 16.87 -27.98 5.40
C LYS A 160 15.69 -28.14 6.35
N SER A 161 15.04 -27.06 6.77
CA SER A 161 14.06 -27.07 7.85
C SER A 161 12.69 -26.63 7.40
N LYS A 162 11.65 -27.29 7.93
CA LYS A 162 10.27 -26.84 7.75
C LYS A 162 9.93 -25.75 8.77
N ILE A 163 9.95 -24.49 8.32
CA ILE A 163 9.63 -23.33 9.16
C ILE A 163 8.21 -22.86 8.86
N VAL A 164 7.32 -22.89 9.87
CA VAL A 164 5.95 -22.38 9.76
C VAL A 164 5.80 -21.12 10.61
N ARG A 165 5.25 -20.05 10.03
CA ARG A 165 5.00 -18.78 10.72
C ARG A 165 3.51 -18.52 10.89
N TYR A 166 3.13 -18.11 12.09
CA TYR A 166 1.76 -17.73 12.42
C TYR A 166 1.59 -16.22 12.66
N LEU A 167 2.68 -15.45 12.59
CA LEU A 167 2.62 -14.00 12.70
C LEU A 167 1.88 -13.43 11.49
N LYS A 168 0.74 -12.77 11.75
CA LYS A 168 -0.04 -12.11 10.71
C LYS A 168 0.46 -10.68 10.48
N PRO A 169 0.63 -10.24 9.22
CA PRO A 169 0.92 -8.85 8.94
C PRO A 169 -0.24 -7.95 9.40
N PRO A 170 0.03 -6.67 9.69
CA PRO A 170 -1.03 -5.72 9.98
C PRO A 170 -1.95 -5.57 8.75
N PRO A 171 -3.24 -5.26 8.97
CA PRO A 171 -4.16 -5.06 7.87
C PRO A 171 -3.69 -3.90 6.99
N VAL A 172 -3.89 -4.03 5.67
CA VAL A 172 -3.65 -2.93 4.75
C VAL A 172 -4.81 -1.95 4.88
N LEU A 173 -4.52 -0.71 5.29
CA LEU A 173 -5.51 0.36 5.33
C LEU A 173 -6.03 0.64 3.92
N ARG A 174 -7.34 0.66 3.80
CA ARG A 174 -8.07 1.02 2.58
C ARG A 174 -9.05 2.10 2.93
N THR A 175 -8.99 3.16 2.15
CA THR A 175 -9.91 4.28 2.24
C THR A 175 -10.99 4.11 1.18
N ASP A 176 -12.24 4.17 1.60
CA ASP A 176 -13.35 4.30 0.66
C ASP A 176 -13.40 5.74 0.15
N ILE A 177 -13.25 5.90 -1.16
CA ILE A 177 -13.20 7.21 -1.81
C ILE A 177 -14.39 7.32 -2.74
N ASN A 178 -15.10 8.44 -2.66
CA ASN A 178 -16.27 8.66 -3.49
C ASN A 178 -15.84 8.99 -4.92
N VAL A 179 -16.00 8.03 -5.82
CA VAL A 179 -15.65 8.15 -7.24
C VAL A 179 -16.85 8.47 -8.13
N LEU A 180 -18.05 8.64 -7.56
CA LEU A 180 -19.25 8.97 -8.33
C LEU A 180 -19.11 10.36 -8.97
N ASP A 181 -19.52 10.46 -10.23
CA ASP A 181 -19.52 11.68 -11.05
C ASP A 181 -18.14 12.34 -11.25
N ALA A 182 -17.07 11.66 -10.84
CA ALA A 182 -15.70 12.09 -11.07
C ALA A 182 -15.22 11.67 -12.48
N PRO A 183 -14.52 12.55 -13.24
CA PRO A 183 -13.94 12.22 -14.53
C PRO A 183 -13.04 10.99 -14.42
N SER A 184 -13.26 10.03 -15.32
CA SER A 184 -12.51 8.78 -15.33
C SER A 184 -12.00 8.42 -16.73
N LYS A 185 -10.84 7.74 -16.80
CA LYS A 185 -10.32 7.03 -17.98
C LYS A 185 -10.36 5.53 -17.66
N GLY A 186 -10.98 4.73 -18.52
CA GLY A 186 -11.13 3.28 -18.34
C GLY A 186 -12.58 2.87 -18.04
N LYS A 187 -12.86 1.56 -18.03
CA LYS A 187 -14.20 1.02 -17.78
C LYS A 187 -14.49 0.96 -16.28
N ASP A 188 -15.73 1.19 -15.86
CA ASP A 188 -16.11 1.09 -14.45
C ASP A 188 -15.98 -0.32 -13.87
N SER A 189 -16.08 -1.34 -14.71
CA SER A 189 -15.95 -2.75 -14.33
C SER A 189 -14.50 -3.23 -14.15
N THR A 190 -13.50 -2.35 -14.25
CA THR A 190 -12.10 -2.76 -14.07
C THR A 190 -11.83 -3.14 -12.61
N PRO A 191 -11.07 -4.22 -12.34
CA PRO A 191 -10.80 -4.69 -10.98
C PRO A 191 -9.96 -3.71 -10.13
N VAL A 192 -9.26 -2.77 -10.77
CA VAL A 192 -8.42 -1.79 -10.07
C VAL A 192 -8.82 -0.37 -10.46
N THR A 193 -9.11 0.44 -9.44
CA THR A 193 -9.34 1.89 -9.56
C THR A 193 -8.18 2.64 -8.93
N ILE A 194 -7.57 3.54 -9.70
CA ILE A 194 -6.61 4.53 -9.21
C ILE A 194 -7.34 5.86 -9.09
N VAL A 195 -7.58 6.34 -7.88
CA VAL A 195 -8.06 7.72 -7.66
C VAL A 195 -6.84 8.62 -7.51
N LYS A 196 -6.78 9.73 -8.24
CA LYS A 196 -5.71 10.73 -8.15
C LYS A 196 -6.27 12.06 -7.68
N PHE A 197 -5.73 12.60 -6.60
CA PHE A 197 -5.96 13.96 -6.14
C PHE A 197 -4.82 14.84 -6.66
N GLU A 198 -5.16 15.82 -7.50
CA GLU A 198 -4.18 16.60 -8.22
C GLU A 198 -4.50 18.10 -8.27
N ASP A 199 -3.46 18.86 -8.56
CA ASP A 199 -3.46 20.29 -8.79
C ASP A 199 -2.79 20.54 -10.16
N PHE A 200 -3.43 21.34 -11.02
CA PHE A 200 -2.93 21.62 -12.38
C PHE A 200 -1.68 22.52 -12.43
N GLN A 201 -1.39 23.28 -11.37
CA GLN A 201 -0.15 24.07 -11.24
C GLN A 201 0.97 23.30 -10.52
N CYS A 202 0.68 22.14 -9.92
CA CYS A 202 1.68 21.36 -9.20
C CYS A 202 2.68 20.68 -10.17
N PRO A 203 4.00 20.95 -10.03
CA PRO A 203 5.01 20.34 -10.90
C PRO A 203 5.11 18.82 -10.74
N PHE A 204 4.86 18.28 -9.54
CA PHE A 204 4.85 16.83 -9.33
C PHE A 204 3.62 16.15 -9.94
N CYS A 205 2.46 16.83 -10.00
CA CYS A 205 1.29 16.31 -10.72
C CYS A 205 1.59 16.22 -12.22
N LYS A 206 2.28 17.23 -12.78
CA LYS A 206 2.75 17.18 -14.17
C LYS A 206 3.70 16.00 -14.40
N GLN A 207 4.66 15.76 -13.50
CA GLN A 207 5.57 14.61 -13.58
C GLN A 207 4.86 13.26 -13.48
N ALA A 208 3.73 13.18 -12.77
CA ALA A 208 2.96 11.95 -12.64
C ALA A 208 2.15 11.56 -13.90
N GLN A 209 1.84 12.50 -14.80
CA GLN A 209 1.06 12.20 -16.00
C GLN A 209 1.69 11.13 -16.92
N PRO A 210 2.99 11.18 -17.29
CA PRO A 210 3.60 10.11 -18.07
C PRO A 210 3.61 8.76 -17.34
N ILE A 211 3.80 8.75 -16.01
CA ILE A 211 3.74 7.53 -15.18
C ILE A 211 2.35 6.89 -15.28
N LEU A 212 1.28 7.68 -15.15
CA LEU A 212 -0.09 7.18 -15.31
C LEU A 212 -0.38 6.68 -16.74
N GLY A 213 0.18 7.34 -17.75
CA GLY A 213 0.09 6.90 -19.14
C GLY A 213 0.73 5.53 -19.37
N GLU A 214 1.91 5.30 -18.79
CA GLU A 214 2.57 4.00 -18.83
C GLU A 214 1.76 2.92 -18.08
N ILE A 215 1.21 3.25 -16.91
CA ILE A 215 0.35 2.35 -16.13
C ILE A 215 -0.90 1.95 -16.93
N LEU A 216 -1.60 2.90 -17.55
CA LEU A 216 -2.77 2.61 -18.38
C LEU A 216 -2.42 1.73 -19.58
N THR A 217 -1.22 1.89 -20.15
CA THR A 217 -0.71 1.06 -21.24
C THR A 217 -0.39 -0.36 -20.76
N ARG A 218 0.39 -0.48 -19.68
CA ARG A 218 0.84 -1.76 -19.11
C ARG A 218 -0.32 -2.61 -18.59
N TYR A 219 -1.33 -1.97 -18.01
CA TYR A 219 -2.49 -2.61 -17.39
C TYR A 219 -3.77 -2.44 -18.21
N ASN A 220 -3.65 -2.36 -19.54
CA ASN A 220 -4.77 -2.13 -20.43
C ASN A 220 -5.97 -3.04 -20.11
N GLY A 221 -7.14 -2.43 -19.92
CA GLY A 221 -8.39 -3.10 -19.57
C GLY A 221 -8.51 -3.62 -18.13
N LYS A 222 -7.50 -3.41 -17.28
CA LYS A 222 -7.49 -3.86 -15.87
C LYS A 222 -7.50 -2.71 -14.86
N VAL A 223 -7.15 -1.51 -15.30
CA VAL A 223 -7.08 -0.30 -14.48
C VAL A 223 -8.00 0.77 -15.04
N ARG A 224 -8.71 1.47 -14.15
CA ARG A 224 -9.31 2.77 -14.43
C ARG A 224 -8.67 3.85 -13.56
N VAL A 225 -8.55 5.06 -14.09
CA VAL A 225 -8.03 6.23 -13.39
C VAL A 225 -9.17 7.22 -13.19
N VAL A 226 -9.34 7.72 -11.97
CA VAL A 226 -10.38 8.69 -11.57
C VAL A 226 -9.69 9.96 -11.06
N HIS A 227 -10.11 11.12 -11.57
CA HIS A 227 -9.57 12.43 -11.21
C HIS A 227 -10.36 13.08 -10.06
N LYS A 228 -9.64 13.62 -9.09
CA LYS A 228 -10.14 14.43 -7.98
C LYS A 228 -9.37 15.74 -7.91
N ASP A 229 -10.09 16.84 -7.70
CA ASP A 229 -9.47 18.16 -7.62
C ASP A 229 -8.96 18.44 -6.20
N LEU A 230 -7.68 18.80 -6.09
CA LEU A 230 -7.07 19.24 -4.84
C LEU A 230 -6.19 20.48 -5.07
N PRO A 231 -6.77 21.62 -5.52
CA PRO A 231 -6.01 22.85 -5.70
C PRO A 231 -5.39 23.32 -4.37
N LEU A 232 -4.09 23.56 -4.39
CA LEU A 232 -3.32 24.03 -3.24
C LEU A 232 -3.30 25.57 -3.23
N ASP A 233 -4.46 26.19 -2.96
CA ASP A 233 -4.72 27.63 -3.13
C ASP A 233 -3.67 28.55 -2.47
N SER A 234 -3.04 28.11 -1.37
CA SER A 234 -2.05 28.88 -0.63
C SER A 234 -0.74 29.09 -1.39
N ILE A 235 -0.42 28.20 -2.34
CA ILE A 235 0.83 28.22 -3.10
C ILE A 235 0.60 28.25 -4.62
N HIS A 236 -0.61 27.90 -5.07
CA HIS A 236 -1.01 27.86 -6.47
C HIS A 236 -2.31 28.65 -6.68
N PRO A 237 -2.23 29.99 -6.80
CA PRO A 237 -3.41 30.87 -6.77
C PRO A 237 -4.37 30.69 -7.95
N GLN A 238 -3.96 30.03 -9.04
CA GLN A 238 -4.78 29.77 -10.22
C GLN A 238 -5.26 28.31 -10.30
N ALA A 239 -4.81 27.42 -9.42
CA ALA A 239 -5.10 25.99 -9.46
C ALA A 239 -6.61 25.71 -9.37
N ARG A 240 -7.31 26.42 -8.51
CA ARG A 240 -8.76 26.26 -8.33
C ARG A 240 -9.53 26.65 -9.59
N GLN A 241 -9.19 27.78 -10.19
CA GLN A 241 -9.82 28.20 -11.43
C GLN A 241 -9.49 27.26 -12.59
N ALA A 242 -8.28 26.70 -12.64
CA ALA A 242 -7.92 25.66 -13.60
C ALA A 242 -8.72 24.36 -13.40
N ALA A 243 -8.96 23.95 -12.16
CA ALA A 243 -9.82 22.81 -11.83
C ALA A 243 -11.27 23.03 -12.27
N GLU A 244 -11.85 24.20 -11.95
CA GLU A 244 -13.19 24.59 -12.42
C GLU A 244 -13.27 24.62 -13.95
N ALA A 245 -12.25 25.15 -14.63
CA ALA A 245 -12.15 25.16 -16.08
C ALA A 245 -12.10 23.75 -16.69
N ALA A 246 -11.33 22.83 -16.09
CA ALA A 246 -11.30 21.43 -16.53
C ALA A 246 -12.69 20.78 -16.40
N ARG A 247 -13.43 21.04 -15.32
CA ARG A 247 -14.82 20.56 -15.16
C ARG A 247 -15.76 21.18 -16.19
N CYS A 248 -15.62 22.47 -16.51
CA CYS A 248 -16.37 23.11 -17.60
C CYS A 248 -16.07 22.52 -18.98
N ALA A 249 -14.85 22.05 -19.22
CA ALA A 249 -14.54 21.27 -20.41
C ALA A 249 -15.20 19.89 -20.37
N GLY A 250 -15.29 19.26 -19.20
CA GLY A 250 -16.00 18.01 -18.97
C GLY A 250 -17.50 18.08 -19.25
N ASP A 251 -18.16 19.20 -18.93
CA ASP A 251 -19.55 19.48 -19.32
C ASP A 251 -19.78 19.42 -20.84
N GLN A 252 -18.73 19.65 -21.62
CA GLN A 252 -18.75 19.58 -23.08
C GLN A 252 -18.13 18.28 -23.61
N GLY A 253 -17.90 17.29 -22.73
CA GLY A 253 -17.35 15.98 -23.07
C GLY A 253 -15.84 15.95 -23.31
N LYS A 254 -15.10 17.02 -23.00
CA LYS A 254 -13.66 17.16 -23.30
C LYS A 254 -12.80 17.40 -22.06
N PHE A 255 -13.15 16.77 -20.94
CA PHE A 255 -12.38 16.90 -19.69
C PHE A 255 -10.91 16.54 -19.91
N TRP A 256 -10.65 15.40 -20.56
CA TRP A 256 -9.32 14.83 -20.65
C TRP A 256 -8.41 15.57 -21.63
N GLU A 257 -8.96 16.04 -22.74
CA GLU A 257 -8.25 16.89 -23.71
C GLU A 257 -7.83 18.21 -23.07
N TYR A 258 -8.74 18.84 -22.31
CA TYR A 258 -8.44 20.07 -21.58
C TYR A 258 -7.45 19.84 -20.43
N HIS A 259 -7.61 18.75 -19.69
CA HIS A 259 -6.68 18.30 -18.65
C HIS A 259 -5.26 18.10 -19.21
N ASP A 260 -5.12 17.39 -20.32
CA ASP A 260 -3.81 17.13 -20.95
C ASP A 260 -3.19 18.45 -21.45
N LYS A 261 -4.02 19.37 -21.96
CA LYS A 261 -3.59 20.72 -22.34
C LYS A 261 -3.11 21.56 -21.14
N LEU A 262 -3.83 21.52 -20.02
CA LEU A 262 -3.41 22.21 -18.78
C LEU A 262 -2.03 21.72 -18.32
N TYR A 263 -1.78 20.41 -18.29
CA TYR A 263 -0.47 19.89 -17.89
C TYR A 263 0.64 20.19 -18.89
N ALA A 264 0.34 20.15 -20.20
CA ALA A 264 1.29 20.56 -21.23
C ALA A 264 1.74 22.03 -21.04
N SER A 265 0.81 22.90 -20.66
CA SER A 265 1.06 24.34 -20.45
C SER A 265 1.38 24.74 -19.00
N SER A 266 1.32 23.81 -18.06
CA SER A 266 1.57 24.04 -16.63
C SER A 266 2.96 24.64 -16.37
N PRO A 267 3.08 25.65 -15.49
CA PRO A 267 2.07 26.07 -14.50
C PRO A 267 1.15 27.23 -14.94
N LYS A 268 1.13 27.61 -16.23
CA LYS A 268 0.32 28.73 -16.73
C LYS A 268 -1.17 28.42 -16.65
N ALA A 269 -1.91 29.25 -15.94
CA ALA A 269 -3.34 29.07 -15.71
C ALA A 269 -4.06 30.42 -15.48
N ALA A 270 -3.54 31.52 -16.03
CA ALA A 270 -4.25 32.79 -15.96
C ALA A 270 -5.61 32.69 -16.67
N PRO A 271 -6.62 33.51 -16.33
CA PRO A 271 -7.93 33.44 -16.97
C PRO A 271 -7.86 33.45 -18.51
N GLU A 272 -6.96 34.23 -19.10
CA GLU A 272 -6.71 34.28 -20.54
C GLU A 272 -6.07 33.01 -21.10
N ASP A 273 -5.17 32.36 -20.35
CA ASP A 273 -4.61 31.06 -20.68
C ASP A 273 -5.73 30.02 -20.74
N LEU A 274 -6.58 29.97 -19.71
CA LEU A 274 -7.67 28.99 -19.61
C LEU A 274 -8.64 29.11 -20.81
N ARG A 275 -8.96 30.34 -21.23
CA ARG A 275 -9.76 30.61 -22.42
C ARG A 275 -9.06 30.21 -23.72
N SER A 276 -7.76 30.49 -23.84
CA SER A 276 -6.97 30.06 -25.00
C SER A 276 -6.96 28.54 -25.13
N TYR A 277 -6.72 27.85 -24.02
CA TYR A 277 -6.68 26.39 -23.99
C TYR A 277 -8.02 25.79 -24.40
N ALA A 278 -9.13 26.42 -23.98
CA ALA A 278 -10.48 25.97 -24.34
C ALA A 278 -10.70 26.04 -25.85
N LYS A 279 -10.24 27.14 -26.47
CA LYS A 279 -10.27 27.30 -27.93
C LYS A 279 -9.41 26.24 -28.63
N GLU A 280 -8.20 25.98 -28.14
CA GLU A 280 -7.26 25.04 -28.74
C GLU A 280 -7.78 23.59 -28.74
N VAL A 281 -8.46 23.17 -27.67
CA VAL A 281 -9.09 21.84 -27.61
C VAL A 281 -10.48 21.80 -28.27
N GLY A 282 -10.91 22.91 -28.88
CA GLY A 282 -12.15 23.03 -29.64
C GLY A 282 -13.42 22.98 -28.77
N LEU A 283 -13.41 23.62 -27.60
CA LEU A 283 -14.62 23.85 -26.81
C LEU A 283 -15.46 24.98 -27.41
N ASN A 284 -16.77 24.94 -27.19
CA ASN A 284 -17.63 26.08 -27.45
C ASN A 284 -17.29 27.20 -26.44
N LYS A 285 -16.83 28.34 -26.98
CA LYS A 285 -16.37 29.48 -26.18
C LYS A 285 -17.45 29.98 -25.23
N ASP A 286 -18.64 30.30 -25.74
CA ASP A 286 -19.69 30.95 -24.93
C ASP A 286 -20.20 30.04 -23.81
N SER A 287 -20.31 28.74 -24.08
CA SER A 287 -20.67 27.72 -23.08
C SER A 287 -19.59 27.60 -22.00
N PHE A 288 -18.32 27.60 -22.40
CA PHE A 288 -17.19 27.54 -21.47
C PHE A 288 -17.11 28.78 -20.57
N GLU A 289 -17.22 29.98 -21.16
CA GLU A 289 -17.20 31.25 -20.42
C GLU A 289 -18.36 31.34 -19.43
N THR A 290 -19.56 30.96 -19.86
CA THR A 290 -20.75 30.95 -18.99
C THR A 290 -20.57 29.97 -17.82
N CYS A 291 -20.05 28.78 -18.10
CA CYS A 291 -19.77 27.79 -17.06
C CYS A 291 -18.74 28.30 -16.03
N LEU A 292 -17.62 28.84 -16.50
CA LEU A 292 -16.53 29.28 -15.64
C LEU A 292 -16.90 30.53 -14.84
N SER A 293 -17.52 31.54 -15.48
CA SER A 293 -17.92 32.79 -14.82
C SER A 293 -19.04 32.62 -13.81
N SER A 294 -19.97 31.68 -14.03
CA SER A 294 -21.01 31.34 -13.06
C SER A 294 -20.48 30.58 -11.84
N GLY A 295 -19.26 30.03 -11.91
CA GLY A 295 -18.70 29.20 -10.86
C GLY A 295 -19.44 27.88 -10.67
N LYS A 296 -20.03 27.33 -11.77
CA LYS A 296 -20.85 26.11 -11.76
C LYS A 296 -20.22 24.95 -10.98
N PHE A 297 -18.90 24.83 -11.03
CA PHE A 297 -18.15 23.73 -10.42
C PHE A 297 -17.47 24.05 -9.09
N LYS A 298 -17.64 25.24 -8.53
CA LYS A 298 -17.05 25.62 -7.23
C LYS A 298 -17.35 24.62 -6.12
N ALA A 299 -18.62 24.20 -6.02
CA ALA A 299 -19.06 23.25 -5.00
C ALA A 299 -18.47 21.84 -5.21
N VAL A 300 -18.30 21.40 -6.47
CA VAL A 300 -17.70 20.10 -6.80
C VAL A 300 -16.22 20.09 -6.45
N VAL A 301 -15.47 21.12 -6.86
CA VAL A 301 -14.05 21.27 -6.50
C VAL A 301 -13.88 21.36 -4.99
N GLN A 302 -14.73 22.14 -4.30
CA GLN A 302 -14.65 22.25 -2.84
C GLN A 302 -14.98 20.93 -2.13
N LYS A 303 -15.89 20.11 -2.68
CA LYS A 303 -16.20 18.79 -2.14
C LYS A 303 -14.98 17.87 -2.22
N ASP A 304 -14.27 17.85 -3.34
CA ASP A 304 -13.05 17.06 -3.49
C ASP A 304 -11.92 17.56 -2.57
N VAL A 305 -11.78 18.88 -2.39
CA VAL A 305 -10.85 19.48 -1.41
C VAL A 305 -11.17 19.05 0.03
N ASN A 306 -12.45 19.08 0.41
CA ASN A 306 -12.89 18.66 1.75
C ASN A 306 -12.68 17.16 1.96
N GLU A 307 -12.92 16.33 0.93
CA GLU A 307 -12.62 14.90 0.96
C GLU A 307 -11.11 14.69 1.17
N GLY A 308 -10.25 15.35 0.39
CA GLY A 308 -8.80 15.29 0.56
C GLY A 308 -8.33 15.72 1.95
N ALA A 309 -8.90 16.79 2.51
CA ALA A 309 -8.63 17.23 3.87
C ALA A 309 -9.07 16.21 4.93
N GLY A 310 -10.25 15.60 4.76
CA GLY A 310 -10.77 14.53 5.64
C GLY A 310 -9.92 13.26 5.59
N LEU A 311 -9.25 13.01 4.45
CA LEU A 311 -8.25 11.96 4.31
C LEU A 311 -6.88 12.37 4.86
N GLY A 312 -6.70 13.61 5.30
CA GLY A 312 -5.42 14.11 5.80
C GLY A 312 -4.35 14.25 4.70
N LEU A 313 -4.76 14.55 3.46
CA LEU A 313 -3.83 14.87 2.38
C LEU A 313 -3.25 16.26 2.61
N THR A 314 -1.92 16.37 2.59
CA THR A 314 -1.19 17.62 2.82
C THR A 314 -0.53 18.19 1.55
N GLY A 315 -0.70 17.51 0.41
CA GLY A 315 -0.13 17.92 -0.86
C GLY A 315 -0.54 17.01 -2.01
N THR A 316 -0.05 17.35 -3.19
CA THR A 316 -0.35 16.67 -4.45
C THR A 316 0.94 16.28 -5.19
N PRO A 317 0.93 15.21 -6.02
CA PRO A 317 -0.20 14.32 -6.23
C PRO A 317 -0.34 13.30 -5.09
N ALA A 318 -1.57 12.89 -4.81
CA ALA A 318 -1.86 11.76 -3.94
C ALA A 318 -2.72 10.75 -4.70
N PHE A 319 -2.39 9.47 -4.58
CA PHE A 319 -3.04 8.39 -5.31
C PHE A 319 -3.63 7.38 -4.34
N PHE A 320 -4.72 6.75 -4.74
CA PHE A 320 -5.32 5.64 -4.04
C PHE A 320 -5.64 4.51 -5.01
N ILE A 321 -4.96 3.37 -4.85
CA ILE A 321 -5.18 2.17 -5.66
C ILE A 321 -6.09 1.25 -4.86
N ASN A 322 -7.38 1.19 -5.24
CA ASN A 322 -8.43 0.51 -4.47
C ASN A 322 -8.39 0.91 -2.97
N GLY A 323 -8.24 2.22 -2.72
CA GLY A 323 -8.19 2.79 -1.38
C GLY A 323 -6.82 2.73 -0.70
N ARG A 324 -5.79 2.14 -1.30
CA ARG A 324 -4.43 2.12 -0.75
C ARG A 324 -3.64 3.32 -1.24
N GLU A 325 -3.12 4.11 -0.30
CA GLU A 325 -2.45 5.36 -0.61
C GLU A 325 -1.04 5.18 -1.19
N ILE A 326 -0.73 6.00 -2.20
CA ILE A 326 0.62 6.31 -2.68
C ILE A 326 0.75 7.83 -2.72
N THR A 327 1.74 8.38 -2.00
CA THR A 327 1.97 9.82 -1.92
C THR A 327 3.08 10.25 -2.88
N GLY A 328 2.85 11.32 -3.64
CA GLY A 328 3.81 11.93 -4.55
C GLY A 328 3.96 11.20 -5.89
N ALA A 329 4.76 11.80 -6.78
CA ALA A 329 5.10 11.20 -8.07
C ALA A 329 6.14 10.08 -7.86
N GLN A 330 5.66 8.85 -7.65
CA GLN A 330 6.51 7.66 -7.47
C GLN A 330 6.82 6.96 -8.80
N PRO A 331 7.91 6.17 -8.89
CA PRO A 331 8.21 5.36 -10.07
C PRO A 331 7.07 4.39 -10.42
N VAL A 332 6.97 4.03 -11.71
CA VAL A 332 5.96 3.10 -12.26
C VAL A 332 5.92 1.79 -11.46
N GLU A 333 7.07 1.30 -11.00
CA GLU A 333 7.21 0.06 -10.25
C GLU A 333 6.47 0.09 -8.92
N ALA A 334 6.40 1.24 -8.25
CA ALA A 334 5.67 1.39 -6.99
C ALA A 334 4.16 1.22 -7.20
N PHE A 335 3.63 1.79 -8.29
CA PHE A 335 2.24 1.59 -8.69
C PHE A 335 2.00 0.15 -9.14
N ALA A 336 2.89 -0.39 -9.98
CA ALA A 336 2.79 -1.74 -10.53
C ALA A 336 2.71 -2.81 -9.43
N ALA A 337 3.59 -2.74 -8.43
CA ALA A 337 3.58 -3.66 -7.30
C ALA A 337 2.22 -3.68 -6.57
N MET A 338 1.66 -2.48 -6.32
CA MET A 338 0.38 -2.36 -5.64
C MET A 338 -0.78 -2.82 -6.53
N ILE A 339 -0.76 -2.51 -7.83
CA ILE A 339 -1.78 -2.97 -8.80
C ILE A 339 -1.77 -4.49 -8.90
N ASP A 340 -0.58 -5.12 -8.99
CA ASP A 340 -0.43 -6.57 -9.10
C ASP A 340 -1.01 -7.29 -7.86
N GLU A 341 -0.76 -6.75 -6.66
CA GLU A 341 -1.36 -7.25 -5.42
C GLU A 341 -2.90 -7.13 -5.42
N GLU A 342 -3.44 -5.99 -5.90
CA GLU A 342 -4.88 -5.75 -5.96
C GLU A 342 -5.56 -6.66 -6.99
N LEU A 343 -4.92 -6.91 -8.14
CA LEU A 343 -5.36 -7.86 -9.14
C LEU A 343 -5.33 -9.30 -8.62
N ALA A 344 -4.33 -9.67 -7.82
CA ALA A 344 -4.25 -10.98 -7.20
C ALA A 344 -5.35 -11.21 -6.16
N ARG A 345 -5.74 -10.16 -5.41
CA ARG A 345 -6.86 -10.25 -4.44
C ARG A 345 -8.23 -10.37 -5.12
N ALA A 346 -8.38 -9.80 -6.31
CA ALA A 346 -9.65 -9.82 -7.03
C ALA A 346 -9.98 -11.19 -7.69
N LYS A 347 -9.03 -12.12 -7.70
CA LYS A 347 -9.22 -13.51 -8.12
C LYS A 347 -9.66 -14.36 -6.93
#